data_AF-A0A6J7P994-F1
#
_entry.id   AF-A0A6J7P994-F1
#
_cell.length_a   1.000
_cell.length_b   1.000
_cell.length_c   1.000
_cell.angle_alpha   90.00
_cell.angle_beta   90.00
_cell.angle_gamma   90.00
#
_symmetry.space_group_name_H-M   'P 1'
#
loop_
_entity.id
_entity.type
_entity.pdbx_description
1 polymer ?
#
loop_
_entity_poly.entity_id
_entity_poly.type
_entity_poly.pdbx_seq_one_letter_code
_entity_poly.pdbx_strand_id
1 'polypeptide(L)' 'MCSKVECKKCGKPTWQGCGEHIEEALEGIALEDRCAC' A
#
# COMPACT_ATOMS: atom_id res chain seq x y z
N MET A 1 7.92 -0.55 11.23
CA MET A 1 8.53 -0.12 9.96
C MET A 1 7.45 -0.21 8.90
N CYS A 2 6.88 0.95 8.56
CA CYS A 2 5.81 1.06 7.61
C CYS A 2 6.41 1.28 6.22
N SER A 3 6.14 0.38 5.27
CA SER A 3 6.74 0.44 3.94
C SER A 3 5.73 0.06 2.85
N LYS A 4 5.90 0.66 1.67
CA LYS A 4 5.24 0.22 0.44
C LYS A 4 5.70 -1.19 0.09
N VAL A 5 4.77 -2.11 -0.12
CA VAL A 5 5.03 -3.47 -0.61
C VAL A 5 4.06 -3.82 -1.74
N GLU A 6 4.35 -4.84 -2.52
CA GLU A 6 3.41 -5.35 -3.51
C GLU A 6 2.59 -6.51 -2.93
N CYS A 7 1.28 -6.48 -3.16
CA CYS A 7 0.41 -7.55 -2.72
C CYS A 7 0.62 -8.80 -3.60
N LYS A 8 0.99 -9.93 -2.98
CA LYS A 8 1.21 -11.20 -3.69
C LYS A 8 -0.04 -11.80 -4.34
N LYS A 9 -1.24 -11.37 -3.95
CA LYS A 9 -2.51 -11.83 -4.54
C LYS A 9 -2.88 -11.05 -5.80
N CYS A 10 -2.84 -9.71 -5.70
CA CYS A 10 -3.39 -8.81 -6.72
C CYS A 10 -2.29 -8.16 -7.58
N GLY A 11 -1.01 -8.21 -7.16
CA GLY A 11 0.11 -7.53 -7.81
C GLY A 11 0.10 -6.01 -7.65
N LYS A 12 -0.87 -5.44 -6.95
CA LYS A 12 -0.97 -4.00 -6.74
C LYS A 12 -0.15 -3.53 -5.54
N PRO A 13 0.35 -2.28 -5.56
CA PRO A 13 0.99 -1.66 -4.40
C PRO A 13 0.02 -1.61 -3.20
N THR A 14 0.55 -1.99 -2.05
CA THR A 14 -0.11 -1.96 -0.75
C THR A 14 0.90 -1.53 0.31
N TRP A 15 0.45 -1.43 1.55
CA TRP A 15 1.29 -1.07 2.68
C TRP A 15 1.51 -2.30 3.56
N GLN A 16 2.68 -2.37 4.19
CA GLN A 16 2.97 -3.31 5.26
C GLN A 16 3.51 -2.56 6.47
N GLY A 17 2.81 -2.67 7.59
CA GLY A 17 3.24 -2.11 8.86
C GLY A 17 2.07 -1.70 9.77
N CYS A 18 2.30 -0.61 10.47
CA CYS A 18 1.40 0.19 11.30
C CYS A 18 0.31 0.89 10.46
N GLY A 19 -0.96 0.79 10.83
CA GLY A 19 -2.09 1.39 10.06
C GLY A 19 -2.07 2.92 9.99
N GLU A 20 -1.21 3.57 10.77
CA GLU A 20 -1.08 5.02 10.87
C GLU A 20 -0.29 5.64 9.72
N HIS A 21 0.63 4.90 9.08
CA HIS A 21 1.47 5.45 8.00
C HIS A 21 1.11 4.87 6.62
N ILE A 22 -0.14 4.47 6.43
CA ILE A 22 -0.63 3.96 5.14
C ILE A 22 -0.55 5.05 4.08
N GLU A 23 -0.95 6.27 4.44
CA GLU A 23 -1.01 7.41 3.51
C GLU A 23 0.39 7.84 3.07
N GLU A 24 1.36 7.89 4.00
CA GLU A 24 2.78 8.12 3.67
C GLU A 24 3.37 6.98 2.84
N ALA A 25 3.10 5.72 3.20
CA ALA A 25 3.62 4.57 2.46
C ALA A 25 3.05 4.47 1.04
N LEU A 26 1.84 5.00 0.80
CA LEU A 26 1.15 5.01 -0.49
C LEU A 26 1.06 6.41 -1.10
N GLU A 27 1.95 7.32 -0.67
CA GLU A 27 2.02 8.67 -1.21
C GLU A 27 2.28 8.62 -2.73
N GLY A 28 1.51 9.39 -3.50
CA GLY A 28 1.59 9.41 -4.96
C GLY A 28 0.92 8.22 -5.69
N ILE A 29 0.35 7.26 -4.97
CA ILE A 29 -0.38 6.14 -5.57
C ILE A 29 -1.88 6.46 -5.52
N ALA A 30 -2.52 6.52 -6.68
CA ALA A 30 -3.97 6.71 -6.77
C ALA A 30 -4.71 5.57 -6.07
N LEU A 31 -5.87 5.85 -5.47
CA LEU A 31 -6.66 4.85 -4.74
C LEU A 31 -7.02 3.62 -5.60
N GLU A 32 -7.20 3.85 -6.89
CA GLU A 32 -7.49 2.83 -7.92
C GLU A 32 -6.30 1.89 -8.20
N ASP A 33 -5.07 2.38 -8.06
CA ASP A 33 -3.84 1.61 -8.17
C ASP A 33 -3.46 0.88 -6.88
N ARG A 34 -4.06 1.23 -5.74
CA ARG A 34 -3.84 0.52 -4.47
C ARG A 34 -4.53 -0.83 -4.47
N CYS A 35 -3.96 -1.81 -3.76
CA CYS A 35 -4.65 -3.08 -3.60
C CYS A 35 -5.94 -2.89 -2.77
N ALA A 36 -7.06 -3.38 -3.30
CA ALA A 36 -8.38 -3.39 -2.65
C ALA A 36 -8.81 -4.79 -2.17
N CYS A 37 -7.85 -5.73 -2.18
CA CYS A 37 -8.03 -7.13 -1.74
C CYS A 37 -8.09 -7.24 -0.21
#